data_AF-A0A7S2TGZ0-F1
#
_entry.id   AF-A0A7S2TGZ0-F1
#
_cell.length_a   1.000
_cell.length_b   1.000
_cell.length_c   1.000
_cell.angle_alpha   90.00
_cell.angle_beta   90.00
_cell.angle_gamma   90.00
#
_symmetry.space_group_name_H-M   'P 1'
#
loop_
_entity.id
_entity.type
_entity.pdbx_description
1 polymer ?
#
loop_
_entity_poly.entity_id
_entity_poly.type
_entity_poly.pdbx_seq_one_letter_code
_entity_poly.pdbx_strand_id
1 'polypeptide(L)'
;WRARYARVTVDDIENFKKTYKNSAEEKEDLRQAYTKCKGDMGKIMESVPLAGVDDIDRFVDFLQTERKRGNLKKFKSFKTSIKKLSREEDLSEAKEAEELAQELGVKLVKEEDSLKALIQARQKQRAASFLENLEAKYGKVKHKKKRGKPSMPSEEDFRRIQSEMAKRRRKKA
;
A
#
# COMPACT_ATOMS: atom_id res chain seq x y z
N TRP A 1 7.37 27.73 6.30
CA TRP A 1 8.43 26.72 6.25
C TRP A 1 9.18 26.73 4.92
N ARG A 2 8.51 26.52 3.77
CA ARG A 2 9.13 26.63 2.42
C ARG A 2 9.63 28.03 2.02
N ALA A 3 9.27 29.08 2.77
CA ALA A 3 9.80 30.43 2.60
C ALA A 3 11.12 30.67 3.37
N ARG A 4 11.53 29.75 4.27
CA ARG A 4 12.75 29.87 5.09
C ARG A 4 13.81 28.82 4.71
N TYR A 5 13.40 27.67 4.18
CA TYR A 5 14.31 26.59 3.76
C TYR A 5 14.17 26.33 2.26
N ALA A 6 15.31 26.20 1.58
CA ALA A 6 15.36 25.80 0.18
C ALA A 6 14.74 24.41 -0.01
N ARG A 7 14.25 24.13 -1.21
CA ARG A 7 13.78 22.79 -1.55
C ARG A 7 15.01 21.89 -1.76
N VAL A 8 15.04 20.77 -1.05
CA VAL A 8 16.04 19.72 -1.28
C VAL A 8 15.75 19.07 -2.64
N THR A 9 16.74 19.12 -3.52
CA THR A 9 16.70 18.48 -4.83
C THR A 9 17.36 17.10 -4.79
N VAL A 10 17.18 16.30 -5.84
CA VAL A 10 17.86 15.00 -5.97
C VAL A 10 19.38 15.22 -6.04
N ASP A 11 19.82 16.27 -6.73
CA ASP A 11 21.24 16.63 -6.85
C ASP A 11 21.87 16.96 -5.49
N ASP A 12 21.13 17.61 -4.58
CA ASP A 12 21.61 17.88 -3.22
C ASP A 12 21.88 16.58 -2.44
N ILE A 13 21.03 15.56 -2.61
CA ILE A 13 21.19 14.25 -1.97
C ILE A 13 22.41 13.52 -2.55
N GLU A 14 22.62 13.58 -3.86
CA GLU A 14 23.79 12.97 -4.50
C GLU A 14 25.10 13.65 -4.10
N ASN A 15 25.10 14.98 -4.02
CA ASN A 15 26.24 15.75 -3.55
C ASN A 15 26.56 15.40 -2.09
N PHE A 16 25.53 15.34 -1.23
CA PHE A 16 25.70 14.92 0.15
C PHE A 16 26.25 13.49 0.26
N LYS A 17 25.77 12.56 -0.57
CA LYS A 17 26.28 11.17 -0.61
C LYS A 17 27.76 11.12 -0.94
N LYS A 18 28.23 11.94 -1.88
CA LYS A 18 29.64 12.01 -2.27
C LYS A 18 30.51 12.62 -1.18
N THR A 19 30.03 13.65 -0.49
CA THR A 19 30.78 14.32 0.58
C THR A 19 30.82 13.51 1.87
N TYR A 20 29.74 12.81 2.20
CA TYR A 20 29.60 12.08 3.45
C TYR A 20 30.31 10.72 3.44
N LYS A 21 30.23 9.95 2.34
CA LYS A 21 30.91 8.65 2.25
C LYS A 21 32.43 8.79 2.37
N ASN A 22 33.04 8.00 3.26
CA ASN A 22 34.45 8.01 3.64
C ASN A 22 34.94 9.27 4.37
N SER A 23 34.04 10.18 4.71
CA SER A 23 34.38 11.42 5.41
C SER A 23 34.81 11.16 6.85
N ALA A 24 35.38 12.20 7.49
CA ALA A 24 35.63 12.18 8.92
C ALA A 24 34.32 12.14 9.73
N GLU A 25 33.24 12.71 9.20
CA GLU A 25 31.91 12.72 9.81
C GLU A 25 31.33 11.31 9.89
N GLU A 26 31.37 10.54 8.80
CA GLU A 26 30.91 9.14 8.77
C GLU A 26 31.65 8.29 9.82
N LYS A 27 32.96 8.52 9.99
CA LYS A 27 33.78 7.80 10.98
C LYS A 27 33.44 8.18 12.42
N GLU A 28 33.02 9.41 12.66
CA GLU A 28 32.57 9.86 13.98
C GLU A 28 31.18 9.30 14.28
N ASP A 29 30.27 9.36 13.31
CA ASP A 29 28.93 8.79 13.42
C ASP A 29 28.98 7.28 13.67
N LEU A 30 29.89 6.55 13.03
CA LEU A 30 30.14 5.13 13.32
C LEU A 30 30.62 4.89 14.75
N ARG A 31 31.49 5.75 15.30
CA ARG A 31 31.96 5.64 16.69
C ARG A 31 30.83 5.87 17.68
N GLN A 32 30.00 6.88 17.42
CA GLN A 32 28.81 7.18 18.23
C GLN A 32 27.75 6.08 18.15
N ALA A 33 27.43 5.61 16.94
CA ALA A 33 26.50 4.51 16.73
C ALA A 33 27.00 3.23 17.41
N TYR A 34 28.30 2.94 17.33
CA TYR A 34 28.90 1.78 18.01
C TYR A 34 28.74 1.84 19.53
N THR A 35 28.87 3.03 20.14
CA THR A 35 28.65 3.19 21.59
C THR A 35 27.18 3.09 21.97
N LYS A 36 26.28 3.73 21.20
CA LYS A 36 24.82 3.71 21.41
C LYS A 36 24.25 2.29 21.27
N CYS A 37 24.58 1.62 20.17
CA CYS A 37 24.09 0.29 19.83
C CYS A 37 24.91 -0.85 20.47
N LYS A 38 25.89 -0.52 21.33
CA LYS A 38 26.77 -1.49 22.02
C LYS A 38 27.38 -2.50 21.06
N GLY A 39 27.79 -2.06 19.86
CA GLY A 39 28.38 -2.89 18.83
C GLY A 39 27.42 -3.85 18.09
N ASP A 40 26.11 -3.69 18.18
CA ASP A 40 25.17 -4.41 17.31
C ASP A 40 25.14 -3.81 15.91
N MET A 41 25.69 -4.54 14.93
CA MET A 41 25.91 -4.02 13.59
C MET A 41 24.61 -3.73 12.82
N GLY A 42 23.55 -4.52 12.99
CA GLY A 42 22.28 -4.24 12.30
C GLY A 42 21.69 -2.90 12.72
N LYS A 43 21.74 -2.59 14.02
CA LYS A 43 21.31 -1.29 14.56
C LYS A 43 22.24 -0.14 14.19
N ILE A 44 23.53 -0.42 13.95
CA ILE A 44 24.48 0.58 13.46
C ILE A 44 24.11 0.96 12.02
N MET A 45 23.80 -0.02 11.17
CA MET A 45 23.36 0.24 9.80
C MET A 45 22.08 1.10 9.76
N GLU A 46 21.12 0.82 10.64
CA GLU A 46 19.89 1.61 10.73
C GLU A 46 20.13 3.05 11.24
N SER A 47 21.15 3.25 12.08
CA SER A 47 21.43 4.55 12.68
C SER A 47 22.30 5.47 11.82
N VAL A 48 23.10 4.93 10.90
CA VAL A 48 24.08 5.71 10.13
C VAL A 48 23.45 6.16 8.79
N PRO A 49 23.48 7.47 8.46
CA PRO A 49 22.98 7.96 7.19
C PRO A 49 23.64 7.26 5.99
N LEU A 50 22.84 6.97 4.96
CA LEU A 50 23.31 6.40 3.69
C LEU A 50 24.05 5.05 3.82
N ALA A 51 23.84 4.33 4.92
CA ALA A 51 24.34 2.98 5.13
C ALA A 51 23.52 1.97 4.29
N GLY A 52 24.15 1.40 3.26
CA GLY A 52 23.58 0.29 2.48
C GLY A 52 24.26 -1.04 2.80
N VAL A 53 23.68 -2.14 2.32
CA VAL A 53 24.24 -3.50 2.47
C VAL A 53 25.69 -3.57 1.96
N ASP A 54 25.97 -2.90 0.84
CA ASP A 54 27.32 -2.83 0.26
C ASP A 54 28.36 -2.15 1.17
N ASP A 55 27.92 -1.34 2.15
CA ASP A 55 28.79 -0.60 3.05
C ASP A 55 29.15 -1.40 4.33
N ILE A 56 28.54 -2.58 4.56
CA ILE A 56 28.73 -3.40 5.75
C ILE A 56 30.22 -3.74 5.95
N ASP A 57 30.87 -4.26 4.92
CA ASP A 57 32.28 -4.70 5.01
C ASP A 57 33.21 -3.54 5.36
N ARG A 58 33.01 -2.38 4.72
CA ARG A 58 33.77 -1.15 4.96
C ARG A 58 33.64 -0.67 6.41
N PHE A 59 32.43 -0.71 6.95
CA PHE A 59 32.16 -0.32 8.33
C PHE A 59 32.74 -1.33 9.33
N VAL A 60 32.63 -2.63 9.04
CA VAL A 60 33.21 -3.69 9.87
C VAL A 60 34.73 -3.53 9.93
N ASP A 61 35.41 -3.31 8.81
CA ASP A 61 36.85 -3.12 8.76
C ASP A 61 37.32 -1.87 9.53
N PHE A 62 36.60 -0.77 9.38
CA PHE A 62 36.87 0.45 10.15
C PHE A 62 36.73 0.23 11.66
N LEU A 63 35.60 -0.35 12.10
CA LEU A 63 35.34 -0.62 13.51
C LEU A 63 36.30 -1.65 14.10
N GLN A 64 36.70 -2.66 13.32
CA GLN A 64 37.74 -3.61 13.71
C GLN A 64 39.09 -2.93 13.90
N THR A 65 39.46 -2.02 13.00
CA THR A 65 40.70 -1.24 13.08
C THR A 65 40.71 -0.35 14.32
N GLU A 66 39.63 0.39 14.58
CA GLU A 66 39.51 1.24 15.78
C GLU A 66 39.49 0.41 17.08
N ARG A 67 38.91 -0.79 17.05
CA ARG A 67 38.96 -1.73 18.17
C ARG A 67 40.36 -2.31 18.40
N LYS A 68 41.14 -2.55 17.34
CA LYS A 68 42.55 -2.99 17.43
C LYS A 68 43.44 -1.89 17.99
N ARG A 69 43.21 -0.63 17.58
CA ARG A 69 43.89 0.56 18.11
C ARG A 69 43.54 0.86 19.57
N GLY A 70 42.43 0.32 20.07
CA GLY A 70 41.99 0.48 21.47
C GLY A 70 41.07 1.69 21.70
N ASN A 71 40.70 2.41 20.65
CA ASN A 71 39.82 3.58 20.73
C ASN A 71 38.36 3.22 21.00
N LEU A 72 37.97 1.96 20.77
CA LEU A 72 36.60 1.48 20.95
C LEU A 72 36.51 0.34 21.97
N LYS A 73 35.45 0.39 22.79
CA LYS A 73 35.14 -0.65 23.77
C LYS A 73 34.84 -1.99 23.08
N LYS A 74 35.39 -3.08 23.60
CA LYS A 74 35.15 -4.42 23.08
C LYS A 74 33.75 -4.90 23.52
N PHE A 75 32.80 -4.99 22.59
CA PHE A 75 31.50 -5.62 22.83
C PHE A 75 31.45 -7.05 22.24
N LYS A 76 30.72 -7.94 22.91
CA LYS A 76 30.51 -9.35 22.49
C LYS A 76 29.53 -9.44 21.32
N SER A 77 28.50 -8.60 21.32
CA SER A 77 27.49 -8.41 20.27
C SER A 77 28.10 -8.22 18.90
N PHE A 78 29.18 -7.43 18.77
CA PHE A 78 29.82 -7.14 17.49
C PHE A 78 30.21 -8.38 16.68
N LYS A 79 30.81 -9.39 17.32
CA LYS A 79 31.16 -10.64 16.61
C LYS A 79 29.93 -11.45 16.20
N THR A 80 28.87 -11.39 17.00
CA THR A 80 27.64 -12.14 16.75
C THR A 80 26.81 -11.46 15.65
N SER A 81 26.70 -10.12 15.67
CA SER A 81 25.93 -9.36 14.70
C SER A 81 26.53 -9.42 13.30
N ILE A 82 27.87 -9.45 13.16
CA ILE A 82 28.54 -9.66 11.86
C ILE A 82 28.13 -11.02 11.26
N LYS A 83 28.12 -12.08 12.07
CA LYS A 83 27.71 -13.42 11.61
C LYS A 83 26.22 -13.50 11.25
N LYS A 84 25.38 -12.66 11.86
CA LYS A 84 23.95 -12.59 11.57
C LYS A 84 23.68 -11.82 10.29
N LEU A 85 24.29 -10.66 10.08
CA LEU A 85 24.17 -9.91 8.82
C LEU A 85 24.56 -10.77 7.60
N SER A 86 25.66 -11.51 7.70
CA SER A 86 26.08 -12.46 6.66
C SER A 86 25.13 -13.65 6.44
N ARG A 87 24.13 -13.89 7.30
CA ARG A 87 23.27 -15.08 7.28
C ARG A 87 21.78 -14.78 7.15
N GLU A 88 21.35 -13.57 7.48
CA GLU A 88 19.92 -13.23 7.66
C GLU A 88 19.34 -12.39 6.50
N GLU A 89 20.16 -11.61 5.77
CA GLU A 89 19.64 -10.66 4.78
C GLU A 89 18.99 -11.32 3.54
N ASP A 90 19.42 -12.53 3.14
CA ASP A 90 18.81 -13.22 1.99
C ASP A 90 17.52 -14.00 2.33
N LEU A 91 17.24 -14.26 3.61
CA LEU A 91 16.23 -15.25 4.00
C LEU A 91 15.00 -14.68 4.71
N SER A 92 15.08 -13.52 5.37
CA SER A 92 13.90 -12.96 6.08
C SER A 92 13.05 -12.08 5.16
N GLU A 93 13.64 -11.17 4.40
CA GLU A 93 12.88 -10.27 3.52
C GLU A 93 12.21 -11.02 2.35
N ALA A 94 12.90 -12.04 1.80
CA ALA A 94 12.32 -12.90 0.78
C ALA A 94 11.14 -13.73 1.33
N LYS A 95 11.25 -14.25 2.56
CA LYS A 95 10.18 -15.03 3.19
C LYS A 95 8.99 -14.18 3.58
N GLU A 96 9.20 -12.99 4.13
CA GLU A 96 8.09 -12.09 4.49
C GLU A 96 7.35 -11.61 3.22
N ALA A 97 8.09 -11.34 2.13
CA ALA A 97 7.48 -11.03 0.83
C ALA A 97 6.75 -12.23 0.22
N GLU A 98 7.30 -13.44 0.33
CA GLU A 98 6.67 -14.68 -0.14
C GLU A 98 5.44 -15.06 0.68
N GLU A 99 5.47 -14.92 2.00
CA GLU A 99 4.34 -15.19 2.89
C GLU A 99 3.19 -14.23 2.61
N LEU A 100 3.48 -12.93 2.45
CA LEU A 100 2.47 -11.92 2.11
C LEU A 100 1.92 -12.12 0.69
N ALA A 101 2.74 -12.56 -0.25
CA ALA A 101 2.31 -12.92 -1.61
C ALA A 101 1.43 -14.18 -1.63
N GLN A 102 1.76 -15.19 -0.80
CA GLN A 102 0.96 -16.40 -0.62
C GLN A 102 -0.37 -16.09 0.06
N GLU A 103 -0.40 -15.26 1.09
CA GLU A 103 -1.63 -14.83 1.78
C GLU A 103 -2.56 -14.04 0.85
N LEU A 104 -2.00 -13.22 -0.02
CA LEU A 104 -2.76 -12.47 -1.04
C LEU A 104 -3.11 -13.31 -2.28
N GLY A 105 -2.58 -14.54 -2.41
CA GLY A 105 -2.78 -15.41 -3.57
C GLY A 105 -2.20 -14.87 -4.88
N VAL A 106 -1.19 -14.00 -4.80
CA VAL A 106 -0.57 -13.33 -5.95
C VAL A 106 0.83 -13.90 -6.18
N LYS A 107 1.12 -14.40 -7.37
CA LYS A 107 2.51 -14.74 -7.74
C LYS A 107 3.32 -13.44 -7.83
N LEU A 108 4.48 -13.38 -7.17
CA LEU A 108 5.48 -12.32 -7.29
C LEU A 108 6.08 -12.34 -8.72
N VAL A 109 5.31 -11.89 -9.69
CA VAL A 109 5.81 -11.61 -11.03
C VAL A 109 6.12 -10.11 -11.04
N LYS A 110 7.37 -9.75 -11.35
CA LYS A 110 7.88 -8.37 -11.50
C LYS A 110 7.30 -7.67 -12.74
N GLU A 111 6.00 -7.80 -12.97
CA GLU A 111 5.35 -7.36 -14.20
C GLU A 111 4.12 -6.51 -13.82
N GLU A 112 4.12 -5.25 -14.25
CA GLU A 112 3.02 -4.31 -14.03
C GLU A 112 1.65 -4.88 -14.47
N ASP A 113 1.68 -5.81 -15.42
CA ASP A 113 0.51 -6.46 -15.98
C ASP A 113 -0.20 -7.38 -14.97
N SER A 114 0.54 -7.97 -14.02
CA SER A 114 -0.04 -8.74 -12.90
C SER A 114 -0.85 -7.82 -11.98
N LEU A 115 -0.31 -6.65 -11.63
CA LEU A 115 -1.00 -5.68 -10.78
C LEU A 115 -2.24 -5.10 -11.49
N LYS A 116 -2.13 -4.76 -12.78
CA LYS A 116 -3.26 -4.30 -13.60
C LYS A 116 -4.35 -5.36 -13.66
N ALA A 117 -4.00 -6.63 -13.87
CA ALA A 117 -4.96 -7.74 -13.87
C ALA A 117 -5.67 -7.91 -12.53
N LEU A 118 -4.97 -7.77 -11.40
CA LEU A 118 -5.55 -7.87 -10.06
C LEU A 118 -6.53 -6.73 -9.77
N ILE A 119 -6.17 -5.50 -10.16
CA ILE A 119 -7.04 -4.32 -10.03
C ILE A 119 -8.30 -4.49 -10.88
N GLN A 120 -8.16 -4.95 -12.13
CA GLN A 120 -9.30 -5.23 -13.00
C GLN A 120 -10.20 -6.34 -12.45
N ALA A 121 -9.64 -7.41 -11.89
CA ALA A 121 -10.39 -8.49 -11.27
C ALA A 121 -11.23 -7.98 -10.07
N ARG A 122 -10.64 -7.17 -9.19
CA ARG A 122 -11.34 -6.53 -8.07
C ARG A 122 -12.43 -5.57 -8.53
N GLN A 123 -12.18 -4.78 -9.58
CA GLN A 123 -13.19 -3.89 -10.16
C GLN A 123 -14.36 -4.68 -10.76
N LYS A 124 -14.10 -5.81 -11.43
CA LYS A 124 -15.15 -6.71 -11.95
C LYS A 124 -15.98 -7.34 -10.84
N GLN A 125 -15.35 -7.81 -9.76
CA GLN A 125 -16.08 -8.32 -8.59
C GLN A 125 -16.98 -7.25 -7.97
N ARG A 126 -16.48 -6.01 -7.82
CA ARG A 126 -17.29 -4.88 -7.33
C ARG A 126 -18.46 -4.55 -8.26
N ALA A 127 -18.25 -4.61 -9.58
CA ALA A 127 -19.31 -4.40 -10.56
C ALA A 127 -20.37 -5.52 -10.52
N ALA A 128 -19.96 -6.79 -10.33
CA ALA A 128 -20.87 -7.91 -10.19
C ALA A 128 -21.78 -7.76 -8.95
N SER A 129 -21.21 -7.42 -7.79
CA SER A 129 -22.00 -7.14 -6.58
C SER A 129 -22.91 -5.92 -6.73
N PHE A 130 -22.51 -4.90 -7.51
CA PHE A 130 -23.36 -3.74 -7.81
C PHE A 130 -24.57 -4.13 -8.67
N LEU A 131 -24.36 -4.93 -9.72
CA LEU A 131 -25.42 -5.42 -10.59
C LEU A 131 -26.38 -6.36 -9.84
N GLU A 132 -25.86 -7.26 -9.01
CA GLU A 132 -26.67 -8.13 -8.16
C GLU A 132 -27.51 -7.32 -7.16
N ASN A 133 -26.95 -6.26 -6.57
CA ASN A 133 -27.70 -5.36 -5.70
C ASN A 133 -28.79 -4.57 -6.45
N LEU A 134 -28.54 -4.17 -7.70
CA LEU A 134 -29.56 -3.56 -8.56
C LEU A 134 -30.66 -4.58 -8.92
N GLU A 135 -30.29 -5.81 -9.27
CA GLU A 135 -31.24 -6.89 -9.55
C GLU A 135 -32.05 -7.27 -8.29
N ALA A 136 -31.43 -7.32 -7.12
CA ALA A 136 -32.13 -7.57 -5.87
C ALA A 136 -33.13 -6.45 -5.53
N LYS A 137 -32.78 -5.20 -5.85
CA LYS A 137 -33.60 -4.01 -5.57
C LYS A 137 -34.73 -3.81 -6.59
N TYR A 138 -34.49 -4.12 -7.87
CA TYR A 138 -35.41 -3.83 -8.97
C TYR A 138 -35.87 -5.06 -9.78
N GLY A 139 -35.08 -6.12 -9.83
CA GLY A 139 -35.38 -7.38 -10.55
C GLY A 139 -36.35 -8.31 -9.82
N LYS A 140 -36.49 -8.19 -8.49
CA LYS A 140 -37.54 -8.87 -7.74
C LYS A 140 -38.88 -8.13 -7.85
N VAL A 141 -39.55 -8.28 -9.00
CA VAL A 141 -41.00 -8.11 -9.09
C VAL A 141 -41.64 -9.26 -8.30
N LYS A 142 -41.60 -9.17 -6.96
CA LYS A 142 -42.32 -10.12 -6.10
C LYS A 142 -43.80 -9.95 -6.39
N HIS A 143 -44.41 -10.92 -7.07
CA HIS A 143 -45.84 -11.18 -7.02
C HIS A 143 -46.23 -11.48 -5.56
N LYS A 144 -46.39 -10.44 -4.74
CA LYS A 144 -47.14 -10.54 -3.48
C LYS A 144 -48.62 -10.55 -3.84
N LYS A 145 -49.31 -11.62 -3.45
CA LYS A 145 -50.77 -11.76 -3.52
C LYS A 145 -51.48 -10.55 -2.89
N LYS A 146 -52.42 -10.00 -3.67
CA LYS A 146 -53.62 -9.21 -3.36
C LYS A 146 -53.54 -8.15 -2.23
N ARG A 147 -53.39 -6.88 -2.63
CA ARG A 147 -54.30 -5.76 -2.30
C ARG A 147 -54.48 -4.94 -3.58
N GLY A 148 -55.74 -4.67 -3.95
CA GLY A 148 -56.17 -4.33 -5.31
C GLY A 148 -55.41 -3.19 -5.99
N LYS A 149 -54.95 -3.46 -7.22
CA LYS A 149 -54.72 -2.43 -8.25
C LYS A 149 -56.01 -2.36 -9.08
N PRO A 150 -56.49 -1.16 -9.46
CA PRO A 150 -57.66 -1.06 -10.32
C PRO A 150 -57.32 -1.69 -11.67
N SER A 151 -58.15 -2.64 -12.11
CA SER A 151 -58.15 -3.09 -13.49
C SER A 151 -58.32 -1.86 -14.38
N MET A 152 -57.53 -1.74 -15.44
CA MET A 152 -57.81 -0.73 -16.46
C MET A 152 -59.25 -0.94 -16.96
N PRO A 153 -60.07 0.11 -17.05
CA PRO A 153 -61.43 -0.02 -17.57
C PRO A 153 -61.39 -0.67 -18.96
N SER A 154 -62.34 -1.57 -19.22
CA SER A 154 -62.53 -2.13 -20.56
C SER A 154 -62.71 -1.01 -21.57
N GLU A 155 -62.36 -1.23 -22.84
CA GLU A 155 -62.52 -0.20 -23.87
C GLU A 155 -64.00 0.21 -24.05
N GLU A 156 -64.93 -0.67 -23.72
CA GLU A 156 -66.37 -0.35 -23.65
C GLU A 156 -66.69 0.61 -22.50
N ASP A 157 -66.08 0.43 -21.33
CA ASP A 157 -66.26 1.31 -20.18
C ASP A 157 -65.69 2.71 -20.46
N PHE A 158 -64.55 2.78 -21.14
CA PHE A 158 -63.96 4.05 -21.58
C PHE A 158 -64.88 4.80 -22.55
N ARG A 159 -65.46 4.10 -23.53
CA ARG A 159 -66.40 4.69 -24.51
C ARG A 159 -67.67 5.18 -23.81
N ARG A 160 -68.18 4.43 -22.83
CA ARG A 160 -69.34 4.84 -22.03
C ARG A 160 -69.07 6.12 -21.25
N ILE A 161 -67.93 6.20 -20.55
CA ILE A 161 -67.51 7.38 -19.77
C ILE A 161 -67.33 8.61 -20.67
N GLN A 162 -66.71 8.45 -21.85
CA GLN A 162 -66.58 9.55 -22.81
C GLN A 162 -67.94 10.06 -23.31
N SER A 163 -68.87 9.15 -23.62
CA SER A 163 -70.21 9.51 -24.07
C SER A 163 -71.01 10.26 -22.99
N GLU A 164 -70.84 9.86 -21.72
CA GLU A 164 -71.50 10.49 -20.58
C GLU A 164 -70.94 11.90 -20.31
N MET A 165 -69.62 12.04 -20.38
CA MET A 165 -68.93 13.33 -20.26
C MET A 165 -69.36 14.31 -21.36
N ALA A 166 -69.50 13.85 -22.60
CA ALA A 166 -69.98 14.67 -23.72
C ALA A 166 -71.44 15.14 -23.52
N LYS A 167 -72.31 14.27 -23.02
CA LYS A 167 -73.71 14.62 -22.68
C LYS A 167 -73.78 15.64 -21.55
N ARG A 168 -72.95 15.50 -20.51
CA ARG A 168 -72.87 16.46 -19.40
C ARG A 168 -72.34 17.83 -19.84
N ARG A 169 -71.39 17.87 -20.79
CA ARG A 169 -70.90 19.12 -21.39
C ARG A 169 -71.96 19.83 -22.22
N ARG A 170 -72.76 19.09 -23.02
CA ARG A 170 -73.88 19.68 -23.78
C ARG A 170 -75.03 20.17 -22.91
N LYS A 171 -75.19 19.61 -21.70
CA LYS A 171 -76.24 20.05 -20.74
C LYS A 171 -75.80 21.25 -19.88
N LYS A 172 -74.52 21.63 -19.92
CA LYS A 172 -73.93 22.78 -19.21
C LYS A 172 -73.66 23.97 -20.13
N ALA A 173 -74.01 23.86 -21.42
CA ALA A 173 -73.93 24.91 -22.43
C ALA A 173 -75.34 25.34 -22.82
#